data_AF-A0A5R8WJ97-F1
#
_entry.id   AF-A0A5R8WJ97-F1
#
_cell.length_a   1.000
_cell.length_b   1.000
_cell.length_c   1.000
_cell.angle_alpha   90.00
_cell.angle_beta   90.00
_cell.angle_gamma   90.00
#
_symmetry.space_group_name_H-M   'P 1'
#
loop_
_entity.id
_entity.type
_entity.pdbx_description
1 polymer ?
#
loop_
_entity_poly.entity_id
_entity_poly.type
_entity_poly.pdbx_seq_one_letter_code
_entity_poly.pdbx_strand_id
1 'polypeptide(L)'
;MQNITEFQTQSRGEWIKLLDALFPHGLPTRASWDDQAAICAVLNHLGTAAQLHYAFLPTHGGLNLSGAQPNGSTGLTELYLGSQVWICQVANLSFESFGDRNDYQWCYFRIELGALPAVPESQPEGNGYYQRLTELAPGQYLPPQDFDNRFEEESEYLKSARLVLRYLKGSIVLFKAPSVYDALDHSTSAAHEPLSADAFRNRVELLRNHIRQTGPHTTKSRLDSILLHGDMQPEL
;
A
#
# COMPACT_ATOMS: atom_id res chain seq x y z
N MET A 1 -19.33 -6.08 22.64
CA MET A 1 -18.08 -6.73 22.20
C MET A 1 -18.44 -7.57 20.98
N GLN A 2 -18.11 -7.11 19.77
CA GLN A 2 -18.38 -7.92 18.56
C GLN A 2 -17.50 -9.18 18.59
N ASN A 3 -18.07 -10.32 18.20
CA ASN A 3 -17.34 -11.58 18.11
C ASN A 3 -16.32 -11.49 16.94
N ILE A 4 -15.07 -11.92 17.15
CA ILE A 4 -14.01 -11.87 16.13
C ILE A 4 -14.44 -12.57 14.83
N THR A 5 -15.20 -13.66 14.93
CA THR A 5 -15.72 -14.40 13.77
C THR A 5 -16.77 -13.62 12.98
N GLU A 6 -17.60 -12.81 13.66
CA GLU A 6 -18.59 -11.94 13.02
C GLU A 6 -17.89 -10.81 12.25
N PHE A 7 -16.85 -10.21 12.86
CA PHE A 7 -16.04 -9.17 12.21
C PHE A 7 -15.29 -9.69 10.96
N GLN A 8 -14.72 -10.90 11.04
CA GLN A 8 -14.06 -11.53 9.88
C GLN A 8 -15.04 -11.84 8.75
N THR A 9 -16.24 -12.30 9.08
CA THR A 9 -17.28 -12.60 8.09
C THR A 9 -17.81 -11.33 7.44
N GLN A 10 -18.06 -10.29 8.24
CA GLN A 10 -18.52 -8.98 7.75
C GLN A 10 -17.46 -8.32 6.86
N SER A 11 -16.21 -8.23 7.30
CA SER A 11 -15.11 -7.64 6.52
C SER A 11 -14.88 -8.35 5.19
N ARG A 12 -15.04 -9.69 5.14
CA ARG A 12 -15.00 -10.45 3.89
C ARG A 12 -16.11 -10.03 2.94
N GLY A 13 -17.35 -9.95 3.43
CA GLY A 13 -18.49 -9.54 2.60
C GLY A 13 -18.37 -8.12 2.06
N GLU A 14 -17.87 -7.19 2.88
CA GLU A 14 -17.64 -5.80 2.47
C GLU A 14 -16.50 -5.67 1.45
N TRP A 15 -15.42 -6.44 1.61
CA TRP A 15 -14.33 -6.49 0.63
C TRP A 15 -14.79 -7.02 -0.72
N ILE A 16 -15.61 -8.07 -0.73
CA ILE A 16 -16.19 -8.62 -1.98
C ILE A 16 -17.05 -7.56 -2.66
N LYS A 17 -17.91 -6.86 -1.91
CA LYS A 17 -18.74 -5.77 -2.46
C LYS A 17 -17.89 -4.64 -3.04
N LEU A 18 -16.80 -4.28 -2.37
CA LEU A 18 -15.85 -3.29 -2.85
C LEU A 18 -15.24 -3.70 -4.20
N LEU A 19 -14.82 -4.97 -4.32
CA LEU A 19 -14.27 -5.50 -5.57
C LEU A 19 -15.32 -5.66 -6.68
N ASP A 20 -16.52 -6.15 -6.37
CA ASP A 20 -17.60 -6.29 -7.35
C ASP A 20 -18.07 -4.92 -7.89
N ALA A 21 -18.05 -3.88 -7.05
CA ALA A 21 -18.32 -2.51 -7.50
C ALA A 21 -17.24 -1.98 -8.46
N LEU A 22 -15.97 -2.38 -8.25
CA LEU A 22 -14.87 -2.03 -9.15
C LEU A 22 -14.87 -2.87 -10.44
N PHE A 23 -15.31 -4.12 -10.36
CA PHE A 23 -15.29 -5.10 -11.45
C PHE A 23 -16.68 -5.72 -11.70
N PRO A 24 -17.65 -4.94 -12.21
CA PRO A 24 -19.06 -5.35 -12.30
C PRO A 24 -19.29 -6.53 -13.27
N HIS A 25 -18.38 -6.77 -14.21
CA HIS A 25 -18.48 -7.85 -15.20
C HIS A 25 -17.73 -9.13 -14.80
N GLY A 26 -17.17 -9.16 -13.59
CA GLY A 26 -16.42 -10.30 -13.07
C GLY A 26 -15.01 -9.92 -12.66
N LEU A 27 -14.51 -10.61 -11.64
CA LEU A 27 -13.19 -10.38 -11.09
C LEU A 27 -12.10 -10.81 -12.09
N PRO A 28 -11.27 -9.89 -12.60
CA PRO A 28 -10.16 -10.26 -13.46
C PRO A 28 -9.05 -10.93 -12.65
N THR A 29 -8.26 -11.78 -13.29
CA THR A 29 -7.03 -12.33 -12.67
C THR A 29 -5.96 -11.25 -12.47
N ARG A 30 -5.95 -10.25 -13.36
CA ARG A 30 -5.06 -9.10 -13.33
C ARG A 30 -5.74 -7.90 -13.97
N ALA A 31 -5.57 -6.72 -13.38
CA ALA A 31 -5.93 -5.43 -13.97
C ALA A 31 -4.82 -4.41 -13.68
N SER A 32 -4.66 -3.40 -14.52
CA SER A 32 -3.64 -2.36 -14.34
C SER A 32 -4.11 -1.01 -14.84
N TRP A 33 -3.64 0.05 -14.19
CA TRP A 33 -3.87 1.44 -14.52
C TRP A 33 -2.56 2.21 -14.45
N ASP A 34 -2.29 3.03 -15.46
CA ASP A 34 -1.09 3.88 -15.59
C ASP A 34 -1.47 5.37 -15.74
N ASP A 35 -2.71 5.68 -16.13
CA ASP A 35 -3.27 7.02 -16.10
C ASP A 35 -3.56 7.51 -14.66
N GLN A 36 -3.14 8.73 -14.34
CA GLN A 36 -3.26 9.30 -13.00
C GLN A 36 -4.73 9.44 -12.56
N ALA A 37 -5.63 9.87 -13.45
CA ALA A 37 -7.03 10.05 -13.07
C ALA A 37 -7.69 8.70 -12.78
N ALA A 38 -7.42 7.68 -13.59
CA ALA A 38 -7.89 6.32 -13.35
C ALA A 38 -7.30 5.73 -12.05
N ILE A 39 -5.99 5.91 -11.82
CA ILE A 39 -5.33 5.49 -10.57
C ILE A 39 -6.03 6.15 -9.37
N CYS A 40 -6.19 7.47 -9.37
CA CYS A 40 -6.86 8.18 -8.27
C CYS A 40 -8.30 7.70 -8.08
N ALA A 41 -9.05 7.43 -9.15
CA ALA A 41 -10.41 6.92 -9.05
C ALA A 41 -10.46 5.54 -8.35
N VAL A 42 -9.57 4.62 -8.72
CA VAL A 42 -9.49 3.29 -8.08
C VAL A 42 -9.06 3.41 -6.62
N LEU A 43 -8.05 4.23 -6.32
CA LEU A 43 -7.57 4.43 -4.95
C LEU A 43 -8.60 5.12 -4.06
N ASN A 44 -9.38 6.06 -4.59
CA ASN A 44 -10.49 6.68 -3.88
C ASN A 44 -11.65 5.71 -3.65
N HIS A 45 -11.93 4.84 -4.63
CA HIS A 45 -12.91 3.76 -4.45
C HIS A 45 -12.50 2.86 -3.27
N LEU A 46 -11.24 2.43 -3.21
CA LEU A 46 -10.70 1.69 -2.06
C LEU A 46 -10.80 2.51 -0.76
N GLY A 47 -10.46 3.79 -0.82
CA GLY A 47 -10.50 4.72 0.31
C GLY A 47 -11.88 4.86 0.98
N THR A 48 -12.98 4.62 0.24
CA THR A 48 -14.34 4.63 0.82
C THR A 48 -14.55 3.60 1.94
N ALA A 49 -13.70 2.58 1.98
CA ALA A 49 -13.72 1.53 2.99
C ALA A 49 -12.31 1.26 3.53
N ALA A 50 -11.59 2.32 3.91
CA ALA A 50 -10.21 2.28 4.39
C ALA A 50 -9.93 1.25 5.51
N GLN A 51 -10.94 0.93 6.33
CA GLN A 51 -10.84 -0.10 7.39
C GLN A 51 -10.75 -1.54 6.87
N LEU A 52 -11.05 -1.76 5.59
CA LEU A 52 -11.09 -3.08 4.96
C LEU A 52 -9.75 -3.52 4.38
N HIS A 53 -8.72 -2.69 4.40
CA HIS A 53 -7.40 -3.05 3.88
C HIS A 53 -6.27 -2.49 4.73
N TYR A 54 -5.12 -3.16 4.65
CA TYR A 54 -3.85 -2.68 5.17
C TYR A 54 -2.87 -2.45 4.03
N ALA A 55 -2.17 -1.32 4.11
CA ALA A 55 -1.05 -0.99 3.27
C ALA A 55 0.26 -1.49 3.90
N PHE A 56 0.99 -2.27 3.12
CA PHE A 56 2.37 -2.64 3.39
C PHE A 56 3.25 -1.73 2.52
N LEU A 57 4.13 -0.99 3.18
CA LEU A 57 4.90 0.11 2.60
C LEU A 57 6.37 -0.31 2.43
N PRO A 58 7.17 0.44 1.66
CA PRO A 58 8.57 0.07 1.38
C PRO A 58 9.46 -0.03 2.63
N THR A 59 9.08 0.63 3.72
CA THR A 59 9.90 0.74 4.95
C THR A 59 9.21 0.22 6.20
N HIS A 60 7.89 0.04 6.18
CA HIS A 60 7.09 -0.44 7.30
C HIS A 60 5.70 -0.88 6.79
N GLY A 61 4.81 -1.37 7.65
CA GLY A 61 3.42 -1.65 7.27
C GLY A 61 2.42 -0.96 8.20
N GLY A 62 1.14 -1.29 8.04
CA GLY A 62 0.11 -1.01 9.04
C GLY A 62 -0.60 0.34 8.91
N LEU A 63 -0.57 0.97 7.72
CA LEU A 63 -1.39 2.16 7.44
C LEU A 63 -2.61 1.81 6.57
N ASN A 64 -3.65 2.62 6.66
CA ASN A 64 -4.83 2.50 5.81
C ASN A 64 -4.81 3.62 4.78
N LEU A 65 -5.07 3.28 3.51
CA LEU A 65 -5.28 4.25 2.45
C LEU A 65 -6.73 4.77 2.52
N SER A 66 -6.90 6.09 2.67
CA SER A 66 -8.23 6.75 2.69
C SER A 66 -8.56 7.49 1.40
N GLY A 67 -7.59 7.67 0.50
CA GLY A 67 -7.83 8.24 -0.83
C GLY A 67 -6.54 8.66 -1.52
N ALA A 68 -6.72 9.24 -2.71
CA ALA A 68 -5.66 9.81 -3.52
C ALA A 68 -6.17 10.97 -4.38
N GLN A 69 -5.31 11.94 -4.68
CA GLN A 69 -5.61 13.01 -5.63
C GLN A 69 -4.35 13.50 -6.36
N PRO A 70 -4.49 14.18 -7.52
CA PRO A 70 -3.37 14.89 -8.12
C PRO A 70 -2.83 15.99 -7.19
N ASN A 71 -1.51 16.15 -7.12
CA ASN A 71 -0.84 17.20 -6.37
C ASN A 71 -0.74 18.47 -7.22
N GLY A 72 -1.84 19.19 -7.36
CA GLY A 72 -1.91 20.41 -8.18
C GLY A 72 -1.50 20.15 -9.63
N SER A 73 -0.57 20.95 -10.16
CA SER A 73 -0.06 20.83 -11.54
C SER A 73 1.29 20.11 -11.66
N THR A 74 1.77 19.46 -10.60
CA THR A 74 3.12 18.84 -10.58
C THR A 74 3.21 17.54 -11.37
N GLY A 75 2.07 16.94 -11.73
CA GLY A 75 2.00 15.59 -12.27
C GLY A 75 2.24 14.49 -11.23
N LEU A 76 2.45 14.85 -9.95
CA LEU A 76 2.57 13.91 -8.83
C LEU A 76 1.20 13.62 -8.20
N THR A 77 1.14 12.57 -7.41
CA THR A 77 -0.05 12.11 -6.71
C THR A 77 0.13 12.27 -5.20
N GLU A 78 -0.90 12.76 -4.52
CA GLU A 78 -1.07 12.66 -3.08
C GLU A 78 -1.77 11.34 -2.74
N LEU A 79 -1.17 10.55 -1.86
CA LEU A 79 -1.80 9.41 -1.21
C LEU A 79 -2.07 9.75 0.26
N TYR A 80 -3.29 9.50 0.73
CA TYR A 80 -3.67 9.70 2.13
C TYR A 80 -3.54 8.38 2.89
N LEU A 81 -2.45 8.25 3.65
CA LEU A 81 -2.11 7.05 4.39
C LEU A 81 -2.10 7.36 5.89
N GLY A 82 -3.13 6.89 6.61
CA GLY A 82 -3.35 7.29 8.00
C GLY A 82 -3.54 8.80 8.15
N SER A 83 -2.74 9.44 9.00
CA SER A 83 -2.73 10.90 9.18
C SER A 83 -1.72 11.63 8.28
N GLN A 84 -1.05 10.91 7.38
CA GLN A 84 0.04 11.46 6.56
C GLN A 84 -0.40 11.67 5.11
N VAL A 85 0.11 12.76 4.52
CA VAL A 85 0.03 13.01 3.08
C VAL A 85 1.34 12.58 2.45
N TRP A 86 1.27 11.61 1.55
CA TRP A 86 2.41 11.12 0.80
C TRP A 86 2.36 11.70 -0.61
N ILE A 87 3.42 12.41 -1.03
CA ILE A 87 3.55 12.92 -2.39
C ILE A 87 4.50 12.00 -3.15
N CYS A 88 4.05 11.41 -4.24
CA CYS A 88 4.85 10.47 -5.02
C CYS A 88 4.50 10.50 -6.52
N GLN A 89 5.40 9.97 -7.33
CA GLN A 89 5.07 9.56 -8.69
C GLN A 89 4.47 8.15 -8.60
N VAL A 90 3.21 7.97 -8.98
CA VAL A 90 2.67 6.61 -9.16
C VAL A 90 2.90 6.21 -10.62
N ALA A 91 3.74 5.21 -10.83
CA ALA A 91 4.07 4.70 -12.17
C ALA A 91 3.03 3.69 -12.65
N ASN A 92 2.51 2.88 -11.74
CA ASN A 92 1.48 1.88 -12.06
C ASN A 92 0.67 1.53 -10.81
N LEU A 93 -0.63 1.32 -10.99
CA LEU A 93 -1.48 0.59 -10.07
C LEU A 93 -1.85 -0.74 -10.72
N SER A 94 -1.70 -1.84 -10.02
CA SER A 94 -2.15 -3.16 -10.46
C SER A 94 -3.05 -3.81 -9.42
N PHE A 95 -3.97 -4.63 -9.91
CA PHE A 95 -4.81 -5.52 -9.12
C PHE A 95 -4.47 -6.96 -9.52
N GLU A 96 -4.39 -7.84 -8.52
CA GLU A 96 -4.04 -9.25 -8.71
C GLU A 96 -5.04 -10.14 -7.98
N SER A 97 -5.57 -11.14 -8.69
CA SER A 97 -6.39 -12.22 -8.12
C SER A 97 -5.96 -13.59 -8.66
N PHE A 98 -6.46 -14.67 -8.04
CA PHE A 98 -6.09 -16.06 -8.38
C PHE A 98 -7.26 -16.88 -8.93
N GLY A 99 -8.22 -16.22 -9.58
CA GLY A 99 -9.28 -16.83 -10.38
C GLY A 99 -10.42 -17.53 -9.62
N ASP A 100 -10.29 -17.76 -8.31
CA ASP A 100 -11.35 -18.34 -7.47
C ASP A 100 -12.02 -17.24 -6.63
N ARG A 101 -13.34 -17.09 -6.76
CA ARG A 101 -14.16 -16.18 -5.93
C ARG A 101 -14.21 -16.61 -4.45
N ASN A 102 -13.69 -17.76 -4.07
CA ASN A 102 -13.49 -18.09 -2.66
C ASN A 102 -12.17 -17.56 -2.10
N ASP A 103 -11.27 -17.08 -2.96
CA ASP A 103 -9.91 -16.66 -2.61
C ASP A 103 -9.70 -15.14 -2.59
N TYR A 104 -10.77 -14.33 -2.45
CA TYR A 104 -10.65 -12.87 -2.38
C TYR A 104 -9.72 -12.35 -1.28
N GLN A 105 -9.49 -13.15 -0.24
CA GLN A 105 -8.54 -12.84 0.85
C GLN A 105 -7.08 -12.75 0.39
N TRP A 106 -6.75 -13.33 -0.76
CA TRP A 106 -5.42 -13.27 -1.40
C TRP A 106 -5.34 -12.21 -2.48
N CYS A 107 -6.46 -11.56 -2.82
CA CYS A 107 -6.43 -10.47 -3.78
C CYS A 107 -5.75 -9.25 -3.17
N TYR A 108 -4.98 -8.53 -3.98
CA TYR A 108 -4.30 -7.32 -3.55
C TYR A 108 -4.20 -6.30 -4.67
N PHE A 109 -4.01 -5.06 -4.26
CA PHE A 109 -3.55 -4.00 -5.15
C PHE A 109 -2.07 -3.74 -4.89
N ARG A 110 -1.33 -3.41 -5.94
CA ARG A 110 0.08 -3.01 -5.86
C ARG A 110 0.26 -1.67 -6.55
N ILE A 111 0.80 -0.70 -5.82
CA ILE A 111 1.17 0.62 -6.30
C ILE A 111 2.68 0.60 -6.53
N GLU A 112 3.12 0.77 -7.76
CA GLU A 112 4.52 1.00 -8.11
C GLU A 112 4.80 2.49 -8.14
N LEU A 113 5.83 2.93 -7.41
CA LEU A 113 6.25 4.32 -7.40
C LEU A 113 7.36 4.54 -8.43
N GLY A 114 7.20 5.60 -9.22
CA GLY A 114 8.25 6.09 -10.10
C GLY A 114 9.38 6.75 -9.30
N ALA A 115 10.59 6.70 -9.84
CA ALA A 115 11.74 7.36 -9.24
C ALA A 115 11.60 8.89 -9.31
N LEU A 116 11.87 9.57 -8.20
CA LEU A 116 11.95 11.03 -8.13
C LEU A 116 13.33 11.47 -7.61
N PRO A 117 13.88 12.59 -8.13
CA PRO A 117 15.07 13.19 -7.53
C PRO A 117 14.74 13.74 -6.14
N ALA A 118 15.70 13.68 -5.23
CA ALA A 118 15.58 14.30 -3.92
C ALA A 118 15.57 15.82 -4.03
N VAL A 119 14.81 16.49 -3.16
CA VAL A 119 14.91 17.94 -2.93
C VAL A 119 16.26 18.21 -2.25
N PRO A 120 17.15 19.05 -2.82
CA PRO A 120 18.53 19.21 -2.35
C PRO A 120 18.67 19.63 -0.88
N GLU A 121 17.73 20.44 -0.38
CA GLU A 121 17.79 21.08 0.93
C GLU A 121 17.40 20.15 2.09
N SER A 122 16.96 18.92 1.80
CA SER A 122 16.56 17.93 2.81
C SER A 122 17.20 16.57 2.52
N GLN A 123 17.66 15.87 3.55
CA GLN A 123 18.27 14.54 3.35
C GLN A 123 17.20 13.46 3.19
N PRO A 124 17.37 12.49 2.28
CA PRO A 124 16.51 11.33 2.21
C PRO A 124 16.55 10.50 3.50
N GLU A 125 15.38 9.98 3.86
CA GLU A 125 15.10 9.19 5.05
C GLU A 125 14.61 7.79 4.68
N GLY A 126 14.52 6.92 5.69
CA GLY A 126 14.09 5.54 5.52
C GLY A 126 14.91 4.82 4.46
N ASN A 127 16.24 4.83 4.57
CA ASN A 127 17.15 4.25 3.56
C ASN A 127 16.99 4.85 2.15
N GLY A 128 16.60 6.12 2.07
CA GLY A 128 16.47 6.86 0.82
C GLY A 128 15.14 6.64 0.09
N TYR A 129 14.10 6.18 0.78
CA TYR A 129 12.76 6.00 0.20
C TYR A 129 11.94 7.29 0.18
N TYR A 130 12.15 8.21 1.12
CA TYR A 130 11.32 9.42 1.19
C TYR A 130 12.06 10.60 1.82
N GLN A 131 11.48 11.80 1.74
CA GLN A 131 11.91 12.99 2.48
C GLN A 131 10.74 13.53 3.29
N ARG A 132 10.99 13.94 4.54
CA ARG A 132 10.08 14.82 5.29
C ARG A 132 10.32 16.24 4.83
N LEU A 133 9.25 16.95 4.47
CA LEU A 133 9.31 18.30 3.90
C LEU A 133 8.16 19.16 4.42
N THR A 134 8.41 20.46 4.42
CA THR A 134 7.38 21.50 4.54
C THR A 134 6.98 21.91 3.14
N GLU A 135 5.75 21.60 2.71
CA GLU A 135 5.23 22.04 1.41
C GLU A 135 4.52 23.38 1.55
N LEU A 136 4.97 24.40 0.82
CA LEU A 136 4.37 25.74 0.78
C LEU A 136 3.18 25.79 -0.18
N ALA A 137 3.40 25.18 -1.34
CA ALA A 137 2.46 25.00 -2.44
C ALA A 137 2.91 23.74 -3.22
N PRO A 138 2.06 23.13 -4.07
CA PRO A 138 2.43 21.95 -4.84
C PRO A 138 3.79 22.12 -5.56
N GLY A 139 4.75 21.26 -5.22
CA GLY A 139 6.10 21.27 -5.81
C GLY A 139 7.08 22.27 -5.21
N GLN A 140 6.68 23.05 -4.21
CA GLN A 140 7.52 24.02 -3.49
C GLN A 140 7.77 23.56 -2.06
N TYR A 141 9.03 23.22 -1.77
CA TYR A 141 9.40 22.56 -0.52
C TYR A 141 10.48 23.34 0.24
N LEU A 142 10.35 23.31 1.56
CA LEU A 142 11.38 23.69 2.52
C LEU A 142 11.76 22.47 3.38
N PRO A 143 12.91 22.53 4.07
CA PRO A 143 13.23 21.58 5.12
C PRO A 143 12.11 21.45 6.17
N PRO A 144 11.96 20.26 6.80
CA PRO A 144 10.86 20.00 7.73
C PRO A 144 10.94 20.87 8.99
N GLN A 145 12.13 21.32 9.40
CA GLN A 145 12.30 22.20 10.55
C GLN A 145 11.66 23.59 10.37
N ASP A 146 11.49 24.05 9.13
CA ASP A 146 10.91 25.38 8.85
C ASP A 146 9.40 25.41 9.09
N PHE A 147 8.75 24.25 9.25
CA PHE A 147 7.31 24.17 9.49
C PHE A 147 6.90 24.91 10.76
N ASP A 148 7.72 24.88 11.81
CA ASP A 148 7.38 25.48 13.10
C ASP A 148 7.50 27.01 13.12
N ASN A 149 8.20 27.60 12.14
CA ASN A 149 8.28 29.05 11.98
C ASN A 149 6.94 29.67 11.53
N ARG A 150 5.93 28.86 11.19
CA ARG A 150 4.57 29.31 10.79
C ARG A 150 3.81 30.07 11.87
N PHE A 151 4.28 30.03 13.11
CA PHE A 151 3.67 30.77 14.23
C PHE A 151 4.27 32.16 14.44
N GLU A 152 5.31 32.52 13.69
CA GLU A 152 5.93 33.84 13.74
C GLU A 152 5.11 34.86 12.92
N GLU A 153 5.02 36.11 13.39
CA GLU A 153 4.19 37.15 12.75
C GLU A 153 4.64 37.46 11.31
N GLU A 154 5.93 37.37 11.02
CA GLU A 154 6.51 37.66 9.70
C GLU A 154 6.37 36.51 8.68
N SER A 155 5.82 35.37 9.12
CA SER A 155 5.76 34.10 8.36
C SER A 155 4.41 33.86 7.68
N GLU A 156 3.79 34.90 7.13
CA GLU A 156 2.48 34.81 6.43
C GLU A 156 2.47 33.74 5.33
N TYR A 157 3.59 33.57 4.62
CA TYR A 157 3.77 32.59 3.54
C TYR A 157 3.77 31.13 4.02
N LEU A 158 3.96 30.87 5.32
CA LEU A 158 3.91 29.53 5.93
C LEU A 158 2.53 29.15 6.45
N LYS A 159 1.54 30.07 6.45
CA LYS A 159 0.21 29.79 7.02
C LYS A 159 -0.55 28.68 6.29
N SER A 160 -0.31 28.50 4.99
CA SER A 160 -0.87 27.39 4.20
C SER A 160 0.06 26.18 4.13
N ALA A 161 1.25 26.26 4.74
CA ALA A 161 2.23 25.19 4.64
C ALA A 161 1.74 23.94 5.38
N ARG A 162 2.19 22.78 4.92
CA ARG A 162 1.89 21.49 5.53
C ARG A 162 3.11 20.58 5.55
N LEU A 163 3.17 19.70 6.55
CA LEU A 163 4.14 18.61 6.56
C LEU A 163 3.69 17.49 5.63
N VAL A 164 4.61 17.03 4.79
CA VAL A 164 4.36 15.95 3.82
C VAL A 164 5.52 14.96 3.83
N LEU A 165 5.23 13.74 3.38
CA LEU A 165 6.25 12.74 3.05
C LEU A 165 6.37 12.66 1.53
N ARG A 166 7.49 13.10 0.96
CA ARG A 166 7.75 12.98 -0.47
C ARG A 166 8.48 11.67 -0.74
N TYR A 167 7.78 10.66 -1.24
CA TYR A 167 8.34 9.35 -1.55
C TYR A 167 9.06 9.37 -2.89
N LEU A 168 10.31 8.90 -2.89
CA LEU A 168 11.25 8.97 -4.01
C LEU A 168 11.25 7.71 -4.88
N LYS A 169 10.78 6.57 -4.35
CA LYS A 169 10.74 5.27 -5.03
C LYS A 169 9.97 4.24 -4.19
N GLY A 170 9.82 3.06 -4.74
CA GLY A 170 9.41 1.84 -4.04
C GLY A 170 8.02 1.35 -4.43
N SER A 171 7.44 0.47 -3.61
CA SER A 171 6.15 -0.15 -3.89
C SER A 171 5.28 -0.29 -2.63
N ILE A 172 3.96 -0.22 -2.83
CA ILE A 172 2.96 -0.40 -1.77
C ILE A 172 2.04 -1.55 -2.17
N VAL A 173 1.72 -2.45 -1.25
CA VAL A 173 0.70 -3.47 -1.49
C VAL A 173 -0.46 -3.33 -0.51
N LEU A 174 -1.69 -3.44 -1.00
CA LEU A 174 -2.93 -3.30 -0.23
C LEU A 174 -3.64 -4.65 -0.20
N PHE A 175 -3.75 -5.27 0.97
CA PHE A 175 -4.51 -6.52 1.18
C PHE A 175 -5.71 -6.27 2.09
N LYS A 176 -6.75 -7.10 1.98
CA LYS A 176 -7.93 -7.05 2.86
C LYS A 176 -7.54 -7.20 4.34
N ALA A 177 -7.94 -6.31 5.23
CA ALA A 177 -7.77 -6.43 6.68
C ALA A 177 -8.92 -7.24 7.35
N PRO A 178 -8.64 -8.08 8.38
CA PRO A 178 -7.36 -8.72 8.60
C PRO A 178 -7.03 -9.63 7.40
N SER A 179 -5.76 -9.68 6.99
CA SER A 179 -5.34 -10.46 5.82
C SER A 179 -4.67 -11.77 6.25
N VAL A 180 -4.82 -12.83 5.45
CA VAL A 180 -4.04 -14.05 5.66
C VAL A 180 -2.56 -13.77 5.47
N TYR A 181 -2.21 -12.84 4.58
CA TYR A 181 -0.82 -12.43 4.35
C TYR A 181 -0.17 -11.80 5.60
N ASP A 182 -0.90 -10.90 6.29
CA ASP A 182 -0.54 -10.25 7.55
C ASP A 182 -0.29 -11.26 8.68
N ALA A 183 -1.09 -12.32 8.74
CA ALA A 183 -0.94 -13.37 9.74
C ALA A 183 0.32 -14.24 9.53
N LEU A 184 0.83 -14.32 8.29
CA LEU A 184 1.95 -15.18 7.89
C LEU A 184 3.30 -14.46 7.96
N ASP A 185 3.31 -13.20 7.58
CA ASP A 185 4.49 -12.34 7.55
C ASP A 185 4.22 -11.22 8.53
N HIS A 186 4.76 -11.29 9.75
CA HIS A 186 4.60 -10.23 10.76
C HIS A 186 4.79 -8.86 10.07
N SER A 187 3.70 -8.12 9.92
CA SER A 187 3.37 -7.20 8.82
C SER A 187 4.16 -5.89 8.73
N THR A 188 5.47 -5.97 8.93
CA THR A 188 6.39 -4.83 8.95
C THR A 188 7.69 -5.11 8.20
N SER A 189 7.85 -6.31 7.61
CA SER A 189 9.10 -6.76 6.97
C SER A 189 9.39 -6.10 5.61
N ALA A 190 8.39 -5.44 5.00
CA ALA A 190 8.47 -4.90 3.64
C ALA A 190 8.94 -5.94 2.60
N ALA A 191 8.60 -7.22 2.80
CA ALA A 191 9.08 -8.33 1.97
C ALA A 191 8.66 -8.26 0.49
N HIS A 192 7.65 -7.45 0.16
CA HIS A 192 7.23 -7.19 -1.22
C HIS A 192 8.20 -6.28 -1.97
N GLU A 193 8.89 -5.38 -1.25
CA GLU A 193 9.68 -4.29 -1.82
C GLU A 193 10.83 -4.73 -2.73
N PRO A 194 11.68 -5.73 -2.37
CA PRO A 194 12.77 -6.14 -3.27
C PRO A 194 12.29 -6.95 -4.48
N LEU A 195 11.00 -7.28 -4.57
CA LEU A 195 10.44 -8.16 -5.60
C LEU A 195 9.72 -7.35 -6.67
N SER A 196 9.90 -7.74 -7.94
CA SER A 196 9.05 -7.24 -9.03
C SER A 196 7.59 -7.65 -8.84
N ALA A 197 6.66 -7.00 -9.55
CA ALA A 197 5.24 -7.34 -9.49
C ALA A 197 4.97 -8.84 -9.74
N ASP A 198 5.60 -9.42 -10.77
CA ASP A 198 5.43 -10.85 -11.09
C ASP A 198 6.11 -11.76 -10.05
N ALA A 199 7.31 -11.41 -9.58
CA ALA A 199 7.98 -12.19 -8.54
C ALA A 199 7.19 -12.20 -7.23
N PHE A 200 6.61 -11.05 -6.87
CA PHE A 200 5.74 -10.94 -5.70
C PHE A 200 4.43 -11.71 -5.88
N ARG A 201 3.82 -11.64 -7.07
CA ARG A 201 2.63 -12.46 -7.37
C ARG A 201 2.90 -13.96 -7.21
N ASN A 202 4.02 -14.44 -7.75
CA ASN A 202 4.43 -15.83 -7.60
C ASN A 202 4.63 -16.21 -6.13
N ARG A 203 5.22 -15.32 -5.33
CA ARG A 203 5.35 -15.50 -3.88
C ARG A 203 3.99 -15.61 -3.18
N VAL A 204 3.05 -14.73 -3.50
CA VAL A 204 1.69 -14.79 -2.94
C VAL A 204 0.98 -16.09 -3.36
N GLU A 205 1.16 -16.54 -4.60
CA GLU A 205 0.58 -17.79 -5.08
C GLU A 205 1.14 -19.03 -4.37
N LEU A 206 2.45 -19.07 -4.14
CA LEU A 206 3.09 -20.14 -3.36
C LEU A 206 2.54 -20.18 -1.94
N LEU A 207 2.45 -19.03 -1.26
CA LEU A 207 1.86 -18.92 0.07
C LEU A 207 0.40 -19.37 0.08
N ARG A 208 -0.39 -18.94 -0.90
CA ARG A 208 -1.78 -19.37 -1.07
C ARG A 208 -1.90 -20.88 -1.21
N ASN A 209 -1.10 -21.48 -2.10
CA ASN A 209 -1.15 -22.92 -2.36
C ASN A 209 -0.72 -23.73 -1.14
N HIS A 210 0.28 -23.25 -0.39
CA HIS A 210 0.70 -23.86 0.86
C HIS A 210 -0.42 -23.86 1.90
N ILE A 211 -1.04 -22.71 2.17
CA ILE A 211 -2.11 -22.60 3.16
C ILE A 211 -3.34 -23.43 2.80
N ARG A 212 -3.65 -23.59 1.50
CA ARG A 212 -4.71 -24.50 1.05
C ARG A 212 -4.42 -25.97 1.38
N GLN A 213 -3.15 -26.35 1.47
CA GLN A 213 -2.72 -27.72 1.77
C GLN A 213 -2.55 -27.97 3.27
N THR A 214 -2.02 -27.00 4.03
CA THR A 214 -1.63 -27.18 5.44
C THR A 214 -2.59 -26.52 6.45
N GLY A 215 -3.52 -25.69 5.99
CA GLY A 215 -4.32 -24.84 6.86
C GLY A 215 -3.56 -23.60 7.37
N PRO A 216 -4.19 -22.76 8.20
CA PRO A 216 -3.65 -21.45 8.62
C PRO A 216 -2.54 -21.53 9.69
N HIS A 217 -2.22 -22.72 10.18
CA HIS A 217 -1.26 -22.93 11.26
C HIS A 217 0.13 -23.30 10.72
N THR A 218 0.71 -22.42 9.91
CA THR A 218 2.10 -22.58 9.44
C THR A 218 3.04 -21.71 10.27
N THR A 219 4.16 -22.27 10.73
CA THR A 219 5.18 -21.51 11.46
C THR A 219 5.99 -20.60 10.53
N LYS A 220 6.42 -19.44 11.03
CA LYS A 220 7.25 -18.48 10.27
C LYS A 220 8.50 -19.13 9.67
N SER A 221 9.20 -19.99 10.42
CA SER A 221 10.39 -20.70 9.94
C SER A 221 10.11 -21.60 8.73
N ARG A 222 8.91 -22.16 8.64
CA ARG A 222 8.50 -23.00 7.51
C ARG A 222 8.15 -22.16 6.29
N LEU A 223 7.50 -21.01 6.49
CA LEU A 223 7.25 -20.04 5.42
C LEU A 223 8.57 -19.53 4.84
N ASP A 224 9.52 -19.16 5.69
CA ASP A 224 10.85 -18.69 5.26
C ASP A 224 11.57 -19.76 4.43
N SER A 225 11.49 -21.04 4.81
CA SER A 225 12.04 -22.17 4.04
C SER A 225 11.40 -22.32 2.66
N ILE A 226 10.07 -22.26 2.57
CA ILE A 226 9.33 -22.36 1.29
C ILE A 226 9.70 -21.19 0.38
N LEU A 227 9.85 -20.01 0.95
CA LEU A 227 10.17 -18.77 0.22
C LEU A 227 11.63 -18.72 -0.24
N LEU A 228 12.55 -19.39 0.46
CA LEU A 228 13.97 -19.46 0.13
C LEU A 228 14.33 -20.63 -0.80
N HIS A 229 13.63 -21.76 -0.67
CA HIS A 229 14.02 -23.03 -1.30
C HIS A 229 12.97 -23.61 -2.25
N GLY A 230 11.74 -23.10 -2.24
CA GLY A 230 10.64 -23.64 -3.07
C GLY A 230 10.13 -25.02 -2.63
N ASP A 231 10.64 -25.55 -1.52
CA ASP A 231 10.33 -26.90 -1.06
C ASP A 231 9.02 -26.96 -0.28
N MET A 232 8.00 -27.53 -0.92
CA MET A 232 6.71 -27.88 -0.33
C MET A 232 6.77 -29.29 0.28
N GLN A 233 7.68 -29.54 1.23
CA GLN A 233 7.69 -30.85 1.90
C GLN A 233 6.55 -30.94 2.94
N PRO A 234 5.75 -32.03 2.94
CA PRO A 234 4.67 -32.23 3.89
C PRO A 234 5.20 -32.40 5.33
N GLU A 235 4.36 -32.06 6.30
CA GLU A 235 4.65 -32.28 7.72
C GLU A 235 4.62 -33.80 7.98
N LEU A 236 5.65 -34.32 8.65
CA LEU A 236 5.68 -35.70 9.17
C LEU A 236 4.85 -35.80 10.45
#